data_AF-A0A8I1TEK7-F1
#
_entry.id   AF-A0A8I1TEK7-F1
#
_cell.length_a   1.000
_cell.length_b   1.000
_cell.length_c   1.000
_cell.angle_alpha   90.00
_cell.angle_beta   90.00
_cell.angle_gamma   90.00
#
_symmetry.space_group_name_H-M   'P 1'
#
loop_
_entity.id
_entity.type
_entity.pdbx_description
1 polymer ?
#
loop_
_entity_poly.entity_id
_entity_poly.type
_entity_poly.pdbx_seq_one_letter_code
_entity_poly.pdbx_strand_id
1 'polypeptide(L)' 'MSITPATPSYEAETTYAFRVRRVAWLGSFKYLPRDEHRAAGTTLNRLIEENGPDVIALAEPV' A
#
# COMPACT_ATOMS: atom_id res chain seq x y z
N MET A 1 -23.83 -10.10 -12.65
CA MET A 1 -23.43 -9.37 -11.44
C MET A 1 -21.92 -9.43 -11.35
N SER A 2 -21.22 -8.38 -11.75
CA SER A 2 -19.76 -8.32 -11.62
C SER A 2 -19.44 -7.81 -10.21
N ILE A 3 -18.94 -8.68 -9.36
CA ILE A 3 -18.30 -8.25 -8.10
C ILE A 3 -16.93 -7.67 -8.48
N THR A 4 -16.85 -6.36 -8.65
CA THR A 4 -15.54 -5.70 -8.73
C THR A 4 -14.86 -5.93 -7.38
N PRO A 5 -13.71 -6.62 -7.30
CA PRO A 5 -13.00 -6.71 -6.03
C PRO A 5 -12.65 -5.28 -5.62
N ALA A 6 -13.26 -4.80 -4.54
CA ALA A 6 -12.97 -3.48 -4.00
C ALA A 6 -11.49 -3.49 -3.62
N THR A 7 -10.68 -2.77 -4.39
CA THR A 7 -9.30 -2.45 -4.04
C THR A 7 -9.30 -1.94 -2.60
N PRO A 8 -8.46 -2.48 -1.69
CA PRO A 8 -8.42 -1.98 -0.32
C PRO A 8 -8.06 -0.48 -0.36
N SER A 9 -9.00 0.36 0.07
CA SER A 9 -8.82 1.81 0.13
C SER A 9 -8.46 2.17 1.57
N TYR A 10 -7.25 2.67 1.77
CA TYR A 10 -6.79 3.18 3.06
C TYR A 10 -7.30 4.62 3.26
N GLU A 11 -7.59 4.98 4.52
CA GLU A 11 -8.04 6.33 4.89
C GLU A 11 -6.94 7.34 4.63
N ALA A 12 -7.24 8.38 3.85
CA ALA A 12 -6.24 9.28 3.26
C ALA A 12 -5.31 9.94 4.28
N GLU A 13 -5.88 10.39 5.40
CA GLU A 13 -5.21 11.18 6.44
C GLU A 13 -4.64 10.33 7.59
N THR A 14 -4.92 9.02 7.60
CA THR A 14 -4.40 8.10 8.63
C THR A 14 -3.00 7.65 8.27
N THR A 15 -2.09 7.65 9.25
CA THR A 15 -0.74 7.07 9.07
C THR A 15 -0.79 5.57 9.35
N TYR A 16 -0.13 4.78 8.51
CA TYR A 16 -0.04 3.34 8.65
C TYR A 16 1.42 2.92 8.77
N ALA A 17 1.70 1.99 9.69
CA ALA A 17 2.88 1.14 9.60
C ALA A 17 2.57 -0.01 8.64
N PHE A 18 3.35 -0.15 7.57
CA PHE A 18 3.06 -1.10 6.50
C PHE A 18 4.31 -1.83 5.98
N ARG A 19 4.06 -2.98 5.34
CA ARG A 19 5.06 -3.78 4.62
C ARG A 19 4.53 -4.16 3.25
N VAL A 20 5.43 -4.21 2.27
CA VAL A 20 5.09 -4.65 0.91
C VAL A 20 5.32 -6.14 0.75
N ARG A 21 4.52 -6.82 -0.07
CA ARG A 21 4.63 -8.27 -0.32
C ARG A 21 5.77 -8.64 -1.26
N ARG A 22 6.11 -7.72 -2.16
CA ARG A 22 7.18 -7.80 -3.15
C ARG A 22 7.82 -6.41 -3.30
N VAL A 23 8.97 -6.35 -3.96
CA VAL A 23 9.58 -5.05 -4.28
C VAL A 23 8.55 -4.20 -5.02
N ALA A 24 8.30 -3.00 -4.49
CA ALA A 24 7.34 -2.05 -5.03
C ALA A 24 8.03 -0.71 -5.27
N TRP A 25 7.58 -0.01 -6.31
CA TRP A 25 8.09 1.30 -6.65
C TRP A 25 6.96 2.33 -6.54
N LEU A 26 7.30 3.52 -6.06
CA LEU A 26 6.43 4.69 -6.12
C LEU A 26 7.26 5.85 -6.64
N GLY A 27 7.08 6.19 -7.92
CA GLY A 27 8.03 7.05 -8.62
C GLY A 27 9.47 6.54 -8.50
N SER A 28 10.37 7.33 -7.90
CA SER A 28 11.78 6.95 -7.70
C SER A 28 12.05 6.19 -6.39
N PHE A 29 11.05 6.05 -5.52
CA PHE A 29 11.24 5.38 -4.23
C PHE A 29 11.01 3.87 -4.34
N LYS A 30 11.89 3.09 -3.70
CA LYS A 30 11.83 1.62 -3.68
C LYS A 30 11.46 1.13 -2.29
N TYR A 31 10.39 0.34 -2.20
CA TYR A 31 9.96 -0.35 -0.99
C TYR A 31 10.37 -1.82 -1.06
N LEU A 32 10.97 -2.33 0.02
CA LEU A 32 11.45 -3.71 0.10
C LEU A 32 10.57 -4.53 1.05
N PRO A 33 10.29 -5.81 0.76
CA PRO A 33 9.39 -6.61 1.60
C PRO A 33 9.83 -6.85 3.04
N ARG A 34 11.13 -6.75 3.28
CA ARG A 34 11.74 -6.98 4.60
C ARG A 34 11.67 -5.75 5.51
N ASP A 35 11.39 -4.58 4.94
CA ASP A 35 11.43 -3.31 5.63
C ASP A 35 10.01 -2.90 6.05
N GLU A 36 9.89 -2.36 7.25
CA GLU A 36 8.68 -1.70 7.70
C GLU A 36 8.78 -0.21 7.40
N HIS A 37 7.70 0.34 6.87
CA HIS A 37 7.61 1.73 6.45
C HIS A 37 6.42 2.40 7.13
N ARG A 38 6.46 3.72 7.23
CA ARG A 38 5.34 4.53 7.73
C ARG A 38 4.97 5.59 6.71
N ALA A 39 3.70 5.64 6.34
CA ALA A 39 3.18 6.63 5.41
C ALA A 39 1.67 6.83 5.59
N ALA A 40 1.16 7.93 5.09
CA ALA A 40 -0.28 8.20 5.06
C ALA A 40 -1.01 7.22 4.12
N GLY A 41 -2.30 6.97 4.35
CA GLY A 41 -3.11 6.07 3.52
C GLY A 41 -3.15 6.48 2.05
N THR A 42 -3.04 7.78 1.74
CA THR A 42 -2.83 8.27 0.37
C THR A 42 -1.63 7.63 -0.33
N THR A 43 -0.53 7.37 0.39
CA THR A 43 0.67 6.73 -0.17
C THR A 43 0.43 5.25 -0.44
N LEU A 44 -0.26 4.56 0.48
CA LEU A 44 -0.59 3.14 0.30
C LEU A 44 -1.54 2.94 -0.89
N ASN A 45 -2.53 3.83 -1.06
CA ASN A 45 -3.44 3.82 -2.20
C ASN A 45 -2.68 4.01 -3.52
N ARG A 46 -1.74 4.96 -3.58
CA ARG A 46 -0.88 5.13 -4.77
C ARG A 46 0.01 3.93 -5.04
N LEU A 47 0.56 3.31 -4.00
CA LEU A 47 1.33 2.07 -4.15
C LEU A 47 0.49 0.97 -4.80
N ILE A 48 -0.77 0.84 -4.37
CA ILE A 48 -1.73 -0.10 -4.97
C ILE A 48 -2.05 0.27 -6.41
N GLU A 49 -2.28 1.55 -6.72
CA GLU A 49 -2.55 2.02 -8.08
C GLU A 49 -1.40 1.69 -9.04
N GLU A 50 -0.14 1.92 -8.63
CA GLU A 50 1.03 1.69 -9.48
C GLU A 50 1.46 0.23 -9.57
N ASN A 51 1.29 -0.54 -8.50
CA ASN A 51 1.87 -1.89 -8.41
C ASN A 51 0.81 -2.99 -8.41
N GLY A 52 -0.45 -2.69 -8.12
CA GLY A 52 -1.54 -3.66 -7.98
C GLY A 52 -2.02 -3.85 -6.53
N PRO A 53 -3.27 -4.34 -6.34
CA PRO A 53 -3.92 -4.43 -5.03
C PRO A 53 -3.28 -5.40 -4.04
N ASP A 54 -2.45 -6.33 -4.51
CA ASP A 54 -1.76 -7.33 -3.70
C ASP A 54 -0.39 -6.86 -3.19
N VAL A 55 0.00 -5.62 -3.49
CA VAL A 55 1.34 -5.09 -3.16
C VAL A 55 1.55 -4.91 -1.66
N ILE A 56 0.50 -4.60 -0.89
CA ILE A 56 0.59 -4.42 0.56
C ILE A 56 0.40 -5.77 1.25
N ALA A 57 1.40 -6.20 2.02
CA ALA A 57 1.34 -7.45 2.80
C ALA A 57 0.69 -7.25 4.17
N LEU A 58 0.98 -6.10 4.80
CA LEU A 58 0.49 -5.72 6.11
C LEU A 58 0.36 -4.20 6.15
N ALA A 59 -0.70 -3.70 6.80
CA ALA A 59 -0.86 -2.28 7.10
C ALA A 59 -1.70 -2.12 8.37
N GLU A 60 -1.14 -1.43 9.37
CA GLU A 60 -1.78 -1.16 10.66
C GLU A 60 -1.75 0.35 10.93
N PRO A 61 -2.87 0.98 11.35
CA PRO A 61 -2.90 2.39 11.67
C PRO A 61 -2.07 2.68 12.94
N VAL A 62 -1.35 3.81 12.95
CA VAL A 62 -0.47 4.26 14.04
C VAL A 62 -0.70 5.70 14.44
#